data_AF-A0A356KWD4-F1
#
_entry.id   AF-A0A356KWD4-F1
#
_cell.length_a   1.000
_cell.length_b   1.000
_cell.length_c   1.000
_cell.angle_alpha   90.00
_cell.angle_beta   90.00
_cell.angle_gamma   90.00
#
_symmetry.space_group_name_H-M   'P 1'
#
loop_
_entity.id
_entity.type
_entity.pdbx_description
1 polymer ?
#
loop_
_entity_poly.entity_id
_entity_poly.type
_entity_poly.pdbx_seq_one_letter_code
_entity_poly.pdbx_strand_id
1 'polypeptide(L)'
;EPLRLRDPLLLAFFTFLALRYVRALPFALLIALPWSAAQLSRRFGSPSAGFLSLAWRRLGAGLVVFALLWGVLRLPRRLDPEVSPRTPGDVLSPFWRASRGLPVRCASWLQSAPQNLRFYNYYHSGGLLTWALYGQRRVFIDGRGDLHNYSGAWTAHVMFSNIEPGWEQSWQRLAPHVALLLRGCKLQGALEERGWKFVTDDPDWVLLADPRFYPQIPAHMRQSPVPR
;
A
#
# COMPACT_ATOMS: atom_id res chain seq x y z
N GLU A 1 -3.91 -41.75 6.22
CA GLU A 1 -4.69 -41.35 7.40
C GLU A 1 -6.07 -40.81 6.99
N PRO A 2 -7.16 -41.17 7.70
CA PRO A 2 -8.46 -40.53 7.49
C PRO A 2 -8.37 -39.02 7.78
N LEU A 3 -9.13 -38.22 7.03
CA LEU A 3 -9.16 -36.77 7.20
C LEU A 3 -9.66 -36.46 8.61
N ARG A 4 -8.83 -35.77 9.40
CA ARG A 4 -9.26 -35.34 10.73
C ARG A 4 -10.21 -34.15 10.51
N LEU A 5 -11.28 -34.06 11.31
CA LEU A 5 -12.27 -32.99 11.23
C LEU A 5 -11.64 -31.57 11.26
N ARG A 6 -10.41 -31.45 11.79
CA ARG A 6 -9.64 -30.20 11.82
C ARG A 6 -9.28 -29.66 10.43
N ASP A 7 -9.01 -30.53 9.45
CA ASP A 7 -8.40 -30.12 8.17
C ASP A 7 -9.35 -29.27 7.30
N PRO A 8 -10.64 -29.64 7.11
CA PRO A 8 -11.59 -28.77 6.40
C PRO A 8 -11.92 -27.49 7.18
N LEU A 9 -11.88 -27.51 8.51
CA LEU A 9 -12.09 -26.31 9.33
C LEU A 9 -10.94 -25.32 9.16
N LEU A 10 -9.69 -25.79 9.19
CA LEU A 10 -8.51 -24.95 8.92
C LEU A 10 -8.55 -24.41 7.48
N LEU A 11 -8.91 -25.23 6.51
CA LEU A 11 -9.05 -24.80 5.12
C LEU A 11 -10.10 -23.70 4.98
N ALA A 12 -11.29 -23.89 5.55
CA ALA A 12 -12.38 -22.91 5.51
C ALA A 12 -11.97 -21.60 6.22
N PHE A 13 -11.36 -21.70 7.40
CA PHE A 13 -10.90 -20.55 8.18
C PHE A 13 -9.83 -19.74 7.44
N PHE A 14 -8.79 -20.38 6.93
CA PHE A 14 -7.72 -19.66 6.23
C PHE A 14 -8.14 -19.20 4.83
N THR A 15 -9.05 -19.89 4.16
CA THR A 15 -9.66 -19.40 2.91
C THR A 15 -10.49 -18.15 3.18
N PHE A 16 -11.32 -18.16 4.23
CA PHE A 16 -12.07 -16.97 4.67
C PHE A 16 -11.14 -15.80 4.98
N LEU A 17 -10.05 -16.06 5.73
CA LEU A 17 -9.04 -15.04 6.00
C LEU A 17 -8.34 -14.54 4.73
N ALA A 18 -8.01 -15.41 3.78
CA ALA A 18 -7.37 -15.03 2.52
C ALA A 18 -8.28 -14.21 1.60
N LEU A 19 -9.59 -14.48 1.61
CA LEU A 19 -10.58 -13.67 0.91
C LEU A 19 -10.74 -12.27 1.53
N ARG A 20 -10.52 -12.14 2.84
CA ARG A 20 -10.64 -10.87 3.57
C ARG A 20 -9.34 -10.07 3.65
N TYR A 21 -8.21 -10.76 3.66
CA TYR A 21 -6.87 -10.18 3.85
C TYR A 21 -5.88 -10.83 2.88
N VAL A 22 -5.37 -10.06 1.93
CA VAL A 22 -4.34 -10.51 0.95
C VAL A 22 -3.12 -11.13 1.65
N ARG A 23 -2.76 -10.62 2.84
CA ARG A 23 -1.64 -11.13 3.64
C ARG A 23 -1.84 -12.56 4.17
N ALA A 24 -3.08 -13.06 4.18
CA ALA A 24 -3.40 -14.43 4.62
C ALA A 24 -3.31 -15.46 3.48
N LEU A 25 -3.17 -15.01 2.23
CA LEU A 25 -3.10 -15.87 1.04
C LEU A 25 -1.99 -16.94 1.11
N PRO A 26 -0.76 -16.65 1.57
CA PRO A 26 0.29 -17.67 1.69
C PRO A 26 -0.09 -18.81 2.64
N PHE A 27 -0.75 -18.49 3.77
CA PHE A 27 -1.18 -19.50 4.74
C PHE A 27 -2.33 -20.36 4.22
N ALA A 28 -3.29 -19.74 3.53
CA ALA A 28 -4.36 -20.48 2.86
C ALA A 28 -3.80 -21.44 1.81
N LEU A 29 -2.83 -21.00 1.00
CA LEU A 29 -2.16 -21.87 0.02
C LEU A 29 -1.40 -23.00 0.70
N LEU A 30 -0.63 -22.72 1.76
CA LEU A 30 0.15 -23.73 2.48
C LEU A 30 -0.72 -24.84 3.09
N ILE A 31 -1.96 -24.53 3.47
CA ILE A 31 -2.93 -25.48 4.01
C ILE A 31 -3.72 -26.17 2.87
N ALA A 32 -4.14 -25.42 1.86
CA ALA A 32 -4.97 -25.92 0.77
C ALA A 32 -4.23 -26.88 -0.16
N LEU A 33 -2.95 -26.62 -0.47
CA LEU A 33 -2.16 -27.40 -1.41
C LEU A 33 -2.01 -28.88 -1.02
N PRO A 34 -1.47 -29.23 0.17
CA PRO A 34 -1.28 -30.63 0.54
C PRO A 34 -2.60 -31.37 0.70
N TRP A 35 -3.64 -30.70 1.22
CA TRP A 35 -4.97 -31.29 1.35
C TRP A 35 -5.60 -31.60 -0.02
N SER A 36 -5.56 -30.64 -0.94
CA SER A 36 -6.09 -30.82 -2.29
C SER A 36 -5.32 -31.89 -3.06
N ALA A 37 -3.99 -31.95 -2.90
CA ALA A 37 -3.14 -32.97 -3.49
C ALA A 37 -3.49 -34.38 -2.97
N ALA A 38 -3.72 -34.53 -1.67
CA ALA A 38 -4.09 -35.82 -1.06
C ALA A 38 -5.49 -36.31 -1.48
N GLN A 39 -6.44 -35.40 -1.67
CA GLN A 39 -7.76 -35.76 -2.18
C GLN A 39 -7.71 -36.19 -3.65
N LEU A 40 -6.93 -35.45 -4.44
CA LEU A 40 -6.71 -35.77 -5.84
C LEU A 40 -6.02 -37.13 -6.01
N SER A 41 -5.01 -37.45 -5.18
CA SER A 41 -4.32 -38.74 -5.24
C SER A 41 -5.21 -39.91 -4.81
N ARG A 42 -6.14 -39.71 -3.86
CA ARG A 42 -7.11 -40.75 -3.45
C ARG A 42 -8.15 -41.02 -4.52
N ARG A 43 -8.69 -39.96 -5.13
CA ARG A 43 -9.78 -40.08 -6.10
C ARG A 43 -9.31 -40.57 -7.47
N PHE A 44 -8.05 -40.34 -7.81
CA PHE A 44 -7.48 -40.71 -9.11
C PHE A 44 -6.37 -41.78 -9.03
N GLY A 45 -6.17 -42.40 -7.86
CA GLY A 45 -5.15 -43.44 -7.64
C GLY A 45 -3.70 -42.96 -7.69
N SER A 46 -2.80 -43.80 -7.18
CA SER A 46 -1.34 -43.66 -7.35
C SER A 46 -1.00 -43.74 -8.85
N PRO A 47 -0.14 -42.85 -9.38
CA PRO A 47 0.08 -42.77 -10.82
C PRO A 47 0.91 -43.97 -11.30
N SER A 48 0.26 -44.98 -11.86
CA SER A 48 0.88 -45.77 -12.93
C SER A 48 0.99 -44.86 -14.16
N ALA A 49 2.22 -44.53 -14.52
CA ALA A 49 2.59 -43.44 -15.39
C ALA A 49 2.07 -43.58 -16.84
N GLY A 50 1.52 -42.48 -17.35
CA GLY A 50 1.42 -42.19 -18.78
C GLY A 50 1.51 -40.67 -18.96
N PHE A 51 2.42 -40.19 -19.79
CA PHE A 51 2.71 -38.76 -20.03
C PHE A 51 1.44 -37.93 -20.33
N LEU A 52 0.46 -38.56 -20.99
CA LEU A 52 -0.87 -38.00 -21.27
C LEU A 52 -1.69 -37.72 -19.99
N SER A 53 -1.61 -38.57 -18.97
CA SER A 53 -2.36 -38.36 -17.71
C SER A 53 -1.83 -37.19 -16.88
N LEU A 54 -0.54 -36.88 -16.99
CA LEU A 54 0.08 -35.75 -16.30
C LEU A 54 -0.29 -34.43 -16.98
N ALA A 55 -0.36 -34.39 -18.32
CA ALA A 55 -0.79 -33.23 -19.08
C ALA A 55 -2.27 -32.88 -18.81
N TRP A 56 -3.16 -33.88 -18.83
CA TRP A 56 -4.58 -33.69 -18.51
C TRP A 56 -4.82 -33.30 -17.04
N ARG A 57 -4.01 -33.82 -16.11
CA ARG A 57 -4.05 -33.38 -14.69
C ARG A 57 -3.61 -31.93 -14.52
N ARG A 58 -2.57 -31.48 -15.24
CA ARG A 58 -2.12 -30.07 -15.24
C ARG A 58 -3.15 -29.15 -15.87
N LEU A 59 -3.80 -29.58 -16.96
CA LEU A 59 -4.89 -28.84 -17.59
C LEU A 59 -6.13 -28.77 -16.68
N GLY A 60 -6.50 -29.87 -16.03
CA GLY A 60 -7.63 -29.91 -15.09
C GLY A 60 -7.38 -29.06 -13.85
N ALA A 61 -6.20 -29.16 -13.24
CA ALA A 61 -5.80 -28.28 -12.14
C ALA A 61 -5.74 -26.81 -12.58
N GLY A 62 -5.21 -26.54 -13.78
CA GLY A 62 -5.19 -25.23 -14.39
C GLY A 62 -6.60 -24.66 -14.61
N LEU A 63 -7.55 -25.48 -15.05
CA LEU A 63 -8.95 -25.10 -15.24
C LEU A 63 -9.67 -24.86 -13.92
N VAL A 64 -9.41 -25.64 -12.87
CA VAL A 64 -9.97 -25.40 -11.53
C VAL A 64 -9.41 -24.11 -10.93
N VAL A 65 -8.09 -23.91 -11.02
CA VAL A 65 -7.46 -22.65 -10.59
C VAL A 65 -8.00 -21.48 -11.42
N PHE A 66 -8.14 -21.64 -12.73
CA PHE A 66 -8.73 -20.63 -13.61
C PHE A 66 -10.18 -20.35 -13.26
N ALA A 67 -11.00 -21.37 -12.97
CA ALA A 67 -12.40 -21.20 -12.58
C ALA A 67 -12.54 -20.53 -11.20
N LEU A 68 -11.64 -20.84 -10.25
CA LEU A 68 -11.58 -20.17 -8.95
C LEU A 68 -11.14 -18.70 -9.10
N LEU A 69 -10.10 -18.44 -9.89
CA LEU A 69 -9.64 -17.08 -10.20
C LEU A 69 -10.73 -16.30 -10.95
N TRP A 70 -11.38 -16.92 -11.92
CA TRP A 70 -12.48 -16.33 -12.69
C TRP A 70 -13.70 -16.07 -11.81
N GLY A 71 -14.04 -17.00 -10.90
CA GLY A 71 -15.10 -16.86 -9.92
C GLY A 71 -14.84 -15.72 -8.94
N VAL A 72 -13.60 -15.58 -8.44
CA VAL A 72 -13.16 -14.43 -7.62
C VAL A 72 -13.24 -13.12 -8.42
N LEU A 73 -12.87 -13.13 -9.70
CA LEU A 73 -12.96 -11.97 -10.60
C LEU A 73 -14.41 -11.59 -10.96
N ARG A 74 -15.34 -12.55 -10.95
CA ARG A 74 -16.77 -12.41 -11.33
C ARG A 74 -17.71 -12.30 -10.14
N LEU A 75 -17.25 -12.56 -8.92
CA LEU A 75 -18.06 -12.40 -7.71
C LEU A 75 -18.63 -10.98 -7.75
N PRO A 76 -19.97 -10.80 -7.76
CA PRO A 76 -20.55 -9.50 -7.93
C PRO A 76 -19.98 -8.58 -6.85
N ARG A 77 -19.25 -7.55 -7.31
CA ARG A 77 -18.74 -6.41 -6.52
C ARG A 77 -19.90 -5.56 -5.99
N ARG A 78 -20.94 -6.22 -5.48
CA ARG A 78 -22.22 -5.68 -4.99
C ARG A 78 -22.29 -5.68 -3.47
N LEU A 79 -21.21 -6.07 -2.80
CA LEU A 79 -20.90 -5.58 -1.47
C LEU A 79 -20.01 -4.35 -1.65
N ASP A 80 -20.64 -3.23 -1.98
CA ASP A 80 -20.34 -1.91 -1.42
C ASP A 80 -21.29 -0.87 -2.04
N PRO A 81 -22.51 -0.74 -1.50
CA PRO A 81 -23.16 0.56 -1.47
C PRO A 81 -22.36 1.46 -0.52
N GLU A 82 -21.94 2.62 -1.02
CA GLU A 82 -21.40 3.74 -0.25
C GLU A 82 -20.15 3.46 0.61
N VAL A 83 -19.04 3.85 0.01
CA VAL A 83 -17.80 4.35 0.63
C VAL A 83 -18.09 5.05 1.97
N SER A 84 -18.04 4.30 3.07
CA SER A 84 -17.92 4.85 4.42
C SER A 84 -16.42 5.02 4.73
N PRO A 85 -15.96 6.15 5.29
CA PRO A 85 -14.54 6.44 5.56
C PRO A 85 -13.82 5.55 6.59
N ARG A 86 -14.26 4.31 6.85
CA ARG A 86 -13.87 3.52 8.03
C ARG A 86 -13.35 2.10 7.77
N THR A 87 -12.96 1.74 6.55
CA THR A 87 -12.35 0.42 6.27
C THR A 87 -10.87 0.54 5.88
N PRO A 88 -9.94 0.40 6.85
CA PRO A 88 -8.52 0.24 6.56
C PRO A 88 -8.29 -1.01 5.70
N GLY A 89 -7.64 -0.86 4.54
CA GLY A 89 -7.15 -1.99 3.74
C GLY A 89 -7.83 -2.26 2.38
N ASP A 90 -8.70 -1.38 1.88
CA ASP A 90 -9.16 -1.47 0.49
C ASP A 90 -8.00 -1.15 -0.47
N VAL A 91 -7.41 -2.17 -1.08
CA VAL A 91 -6.30 -2.09 -2.05
C VAL A 91 -6.73 -1.80 -3.49
N LEU A 92 -8.04 -1.69 -3.76
CA LEU A 92 -8.60 -1.48 -5.10
C LEU A 92 -9.26 -0.10 -5.27
N SER A 93 -9.28 0.70 -4.20
CA SER A 93 -9.78 2.07 -4.24
C SER A 93 -9.13 2.87 -5.37
N PRO A 94 -9.85 3.84 -5.97
CA PRO A 94 -9.27 4.81 -6.91
C PRO A 94 -8.00 5.46 -6.35
N PHE A 95 -7.87 5.56 -5.03
CA PHE A 95 -6.70 6.07 -4.33
C PHE A 95 -5.44 5.18 -4.47
N TRP A 96 -5.56 3.85 -4.49
CA TRP A 96 -4.45 2.94 -4.86
C TRP A 96 -4.19 2.91 -6.38
N ARG A 97 -5.22 3.12 -7.20
CA ARG A 97 -5.05 3.28 -8.68
C ARG A 97 -4.45 4.63 -9.06
N ALA A 98 -4.63 5.66 -8.24
CA ALA A 98 -4.01 6.98 -8.34
C ALA A 98 -2.60 7.03 -7.73
N SER A 99 -2.08 5.91 -7.22
CA SER A 99 -0.67 5.79 -6.79
C SER A 99 0.24 5.25 -7.91
N ARG A 100 -0.18 5.36 -9.17
CA ARG A 100 0.56 4.77 -10.30
C ARG A 100 1.89 5.47 -10.58
N GLY A 101 2.01 6.75 -10.25
CA GLY A 101 3.29 7.44 -10.22
C GLY A 101 4.00 7.21 -8.89
N LEU A 102 5.23 6.67 -8.94
CA LEU A 102 6.14 6.73 -7.79
C LEU A 102 6.73 8.16 -7.69
N PRO A 103 6.92 8.72 -6.47
CA PRO A 103 7.49 10.05 -6.30
C PRO A 103 9.03 10.07 -6.51
N VAL A 104 9.49 9.69 -7.70
CA VAL A 104 10.92 9.50 -7.99
C VAL A 104 11.66 10.83 -8.01
N ARG A 105 11.12 11.86 -8.68
CA ARG A 105 11.73 13.20 -8.67
C ARG A 105 11.75 13.78 -7.27
N CYS A 106 10.64 13.66 -6.54
CA CYS A 106 10.58 14.14 -5.16
C CYS A 106 11.58 13.40 -4.25
N ALA A 107 11.75 12.08 -4.41
CA ALA A 107 12.72 11.29 -3.65
C ALA A 107 14.17 11.70 -3.99
N SER A 108 14.49 11.90 -5.27
CA SER A 108 15.80 12.39 -5.71
C SER A 108 16.11 13.79 -5.16
N TRP A 109 15.11 14.67 -5.15
CA TRP A 109 15.23 15.97 -4.49
C TRP A 109 15.56 15.82 -3.00
N LEU A 110 14.83 14.96 -2.30
CA LEU A 110 15.08 14.71 -0.87
C LEU A 110 16.48 14.13 -0.63
N GLN A 111 17.01 13.26 -1.50
CA GLN A 111 18.38 12.73 -1.38
C GLN A 111 19.44 13.83 -1.45
N SER A 112 19.25 14.82 -2.34
CA SER A 112 20.19 15.93 -2.55
C SER A 112 20.06 17.09 -1.56
N ALA A 113 18.93 17.17 -0.84
CA ALA A 113 18.71 18.19 0.18
C ALA A 113 19.69 18.06 1.38
N PRO A 114 19.85 19.09 2.24
CA PRO A 114 20.67 19.01 3.45
C PRO A 114 20.25 17.87 4.40
N GLN A 115 21.21 17.24 5.10
CA GLN A 115 20.94 16.09 5.97
C GLN A 115 20.08 16.41 7.19
N ASN A 116 20.11 17.65 7.69
CA ASN A 116 19.30 18.13 8.81
C ASN A 116 17.87 18.55 8.39
N LEU A 117 17.48 18.31 7.14
CA LEU A 117 16.15 18.62 6.65
C LEU A 117 15.10 17.70 7.28
N ARG A 118 14.22 18.28 8.10
CA ARG A 118 12.98 17.62 8.55
C ARG A 118 11.96 17.64 7.42
N PHE A 119 11.39 16.48 7.10
CA PHE A 119 10.31 16.39 6.13
C PHE A 119 9.14 15.58 6.67
N TYR A 120 7.96 15.93 6.20
CA TYR A 120 6.78 15.08 6.30
C TYR A 120 6.61 14.32 4.98
N ASN A 121 6.22 13.05 5.05
CA ASN A 121 5.82 12.28 3.88
C ASN A 121 4.44 11.68 4.08
N TYR A 122 3.63 11.68 3.03
CA TYR A 122 2.35 11.00 3.01
C TYR A 122 2.57 9.47 3.03
N TYR A 123 1.68 8.73 3.70
CA TYR A 123 1.84 7.29 4.00
C TYR A 123 2.30 6.42 2.83
N HIS A 124 1.69 6.59 1.66
CA HIS A 124 1.99 5.75 0.49
C HIS A 124 3.41 5.93 -0.07
N SER A 125 4.07 7.05 0.22
CA SER A 125 5.46 7.28 -0.24
C SER A 125 6.52 6.67 0.68
N GLY A 126 6.14 6.29 1.91
CA GLY A 126 7.10 5.95 2.96
C GLY A 126 7.97 4.74 2.63
N GLY A 127 7.41 3.73 1.95
CA GLY A 127 8.18 2.55 1.53
C GLY A 127 9.27 2.89 0.51
N LEU A 128 8.93 3.67 -0.52
CA LEU A 128 9.91 4.14 -1.50
C LEU A 128 10.98 5.02 -0.85
N LEU A 129 10.57 5.97 0.00
CA LEU A 129 11.51 6.87 0.67
C LEU A 129 12.46 6.13 1.63
N THR A 130 11.97 5.08 2.31
CA THR A 130 12.83 4.23 3.14
C THR A 130 13.92 3.56 2.31
N TRP A 131 13.57 3.09 1.11
CA TRP A 131 14.53 2.51 0.17
C TRP A 131 15.48 3.57 -0.41
N ALA A 132 14.94 4.67 -0.93
CA ALA A 132 15.70 5.72 -1.59
C ALA A 132 16.65 6.47 -0.64
N LEU A 133 16.25 6.70 0.61
CA LEU A 133 17.07 7.40 1.60
C LEU A 133 17.97 6.44 2.41
N TYR A 134 17.84 5.13 2.18
CA TYR A 134 18.65 4.04 2.75
C TYR A 134 19.11 4.26 4.20
N GLY A 135 18.16 4.57 5.09
CA GLY A 135 18.42 4.77 6.52
C GLY A 135 19.18 6.05 6.90
N GLN A 136 19.67 6.83 5.94
CA GLN A 136 20.31 8.13 6.21
C GLN A 136 19.33 9.14 6.82
N ARG A 137 18.05 8.98 6.50
CA ARG A 137 16.97 9.81 7.03
C ARG A 137 15.78 8.98 7.44
N ARG A 138 15.19 9.36 8.57
CA ARG A 138 13.97 8.76 9.06
C ARG A 138 12.77 9.34 8.32
N VAL A 139 12.01 8.48 7.66
CA VAL A 139 10.67 8.83 7.15
C VAL A 139 9.73 9.12 8.31
N PHE A 140 8.77 10.03 8.10
CA PHE A 140 7.75 10.31 9.11
C PHE A 140 6.85 9.08 9.33
N ILE A 141 6.43 8.45 8.24
CA ILE A 141 5.55 7.28 8.27
C ILE A 141 5.76 6.39 7.04
N ASP A 142 5.57 5.08 7.17
CA ASP A 142 5.62 4.09 6.09
C ASP A 142 4.66 2.93 6.35
N GLY A 143 4.71 1.88 5.51
CA GLY A 143 3.81 0.72 5.56
C GLY A 143 3.80 -0.09 6.88
N ARG A 144 4.64 0.24 7.85
CA ARG A 144 4.67 -0.36 9.19
C ARG A 144 3.66 0.30 10.13
N GLY A 145 2.39 0.34 9.72
CA GLY A 145 1.31 1.07 10.39
C GLY A 145 1.21 0.82 11.90
N ASP A 146 1.38 -0.43 12.34
CA ASP A 146 1.31 -0.79 13.76
C ASP A 146 2.38 -0.08 14.60
N LEU A 147 3.62 0.01 14.09
CA LEU A 147 4.72 0.72 14.79
C LEU A 147 4.47 2.23 14.85
N HIS A 148 3.92 2.80 13.78
CA HIS A 148 3.61 4.23 13.71
C HIS A 148 2.39 4.61 14.56
N ASN A 149 1.52 3.65 14.87
CA ASN A 149 0.44 3.86 15.83
C ASN A 149 0.99 4.05 17.25
N TYR A 150 1.96 3.23 17.67
CA TYR A 150 2.62 3.39 18.97
C TYR A 150 3.36 4.72 19.12
N SER A 151 3.97 5.24 18.04
CA SER A 151 4.66 6.53 18.07
C SER A 151 3.73 7.73 17.92
N GLY A 152 2.43 7.52 17.72
CA GLY A 152 1.46 8.58 17.41
C GLY A 152 1.57 9.17 15.99
N ALA A 153 2.52 8.69 15.17
CA ALA A 153 2.72 9.18 13.81
C ALA A 153 1.54 8.81 12.91
N TRP A 154 0.92 7.64 13.13
CA TRP A 154 -0.31 7.24 12.45
C TRP A 154 -1.47 8.19 12.75
N THR A 155 -1.73 8.47 14.03
CA THR A 155 -2.78 9.39 14.45
C THR A 155 -2.58 10.79 13.88
N ALA A 156 -1.35 11.31 13.92
CA ALA A 156 -1.02 12.59 13.31
C ALA A 156 -1.22 12.56 11.79
N HIS A 157 -0.82 11.49 11.09
CA HIS A 157 -1.06 11.33 9.65
C HIS A 157 -2.54 11.35 9.28
N VAL A 158 -3.39 10.65 10.04
CA VAL A 158 -4.84 10.65 9.85
C VAL A 158 -5.40 12.06 10.07
N MET A 159 -5.02 12.70 11.18
CA MET A 159 -5.42 14.08 11.51
C MET A 159 -5.05 15.06 10.40
N PHE A 160 -3.81 15.01 9.90
CA PHE A 160 -3.35 15.87 8.81
C PHE A 160 -4.07 15.57 7.49
N SER A 161 -4.30 14.30 7.17
CA SER A 161 -4.97 13.90 5.93
C SER A 161 -6.43 14.35 5.88
N ASN A 162 -7.09 14.39 7.04
CA ASN A 162 -8.48 14.77 7.16
C ASN A 162 -8.71 16.24 7.51
N ILE A 163 -7.66 16.99 7.88
CA ILE A 163 -7.77 18.35 8.41
C ILE A 163 -8.66 18.36 9.66
N GLU A 164 -8.41 17.42 10.57
CA GLU A 164 -9.13 17.31 11.84
C GLU A 164 -8.75 18.44 12.80
N PRO A 165 -9.64 18.83 13.74
CA PRO A 165 -9.33 19.87 14.72
C PRO A 165 -7.99 19.63 15.45
N GLY A 166 -7.16 20.68 15.55
CA GLY A 166 -5.84 20.61 16.18
C GLY A 166 -4.70 20.19 15.24
N TRP A 167 -4.98 19.96 13.95
CA TRP A 167 -3.95 19.60 12.97
C TRP A 167 -2.88 20.69 12.84
N GLU A 168 -3.23 21.99 12.88
CA GLU A 168 -2.24 23.07 12.74
C GLU A 168 -1.23 23.07 13.88
N GLN A 169 -1.69 22.87 15.11
CA GLN A 169 -0.85 22.84 16.29
C GLN A 169 0.08 21.63 16.23
N SER A 170 -0.43 20.48 15.81
CA SER A 170 0.37 19.27 15.60
C SER A 170 1.38 19.43 14.46
N TRP A 171 1.01 20.10 13.37
CA TRP A 171 1.89 20.41 12.24
C TRP A 171 3.00 21.39 12.63
N GLN A 172 2.67 22.42 13.42
CA GLN A 172 3.64 23.38 13.96
C GLN A 172 4.64 22.71 14.90
N ARG A 173 4.21 21.76 15.73
CA ARG A 173 5.11 20.96 16.59
C ARG A 173 6.03 20.06 15.77
N LEU A 174 5.52 19.44 14.70
CA LEU A 174 6.33 18.65 13.77
C LEU A 174 7.37 19.52 13.05
N ALA A 175 7.00 20.78 12.75
CA ALA A 175 7.82 21.78 12.07
C ALA A 175 8.58 21.22 10.85
N PRO A 176 7.90 20.57 9.88
CA PRO A 176 8.57 20.06 8.69
C PRO A 176 9.08 21.24 7.84
N HIS A 177 10.27 21.11 7.26
CA HIS A 177 10.79 22.07 6.27
C HIS A 177 10.15 21.85 4.91
N VAL A 178 9.87 20.59 4.56
CA VAL A 178 9.18 20.19 3.33
C VAL A 178 8.16 19.09 3.60
N ALA A 179 7.17 18.99 2.72
CA ALA A 179 6.08 18.02 2.81
C ALA A 179 5.87 17.36 1.45
N LEU A 180 6.06 16.04 1.38
CA LEU A 180 5.73 15.22 0.22
C LEU A 180 4.28 14.72 0.37
N LEU A 181 3.41 15.16 -0.53
CA LEU A 181 1.97 14.96 -0.46
C LEU A 181 1.44 14.27 -1.71
N LEU A 182 0.34 13.53 -1.55
CA LEU A 182 -0.47 13.18 -2.71
C LEU A 182 -1.10 14.44 -3.29
N ARG A 183 -1.06 14.56 -4.61
CA ARG A 183 -1.65 15.69 -5.31
C ARG A 183 -3.16 15.74 -5.07
N GLY A 184 -3.67 16.94 -4.80
CA GLY A 184 -5.09 17.19 -4.56
C GLY A 184 -5.60 16.73 -3.18
N CYS A 185 -4.73 16.25 -2.29
CA CYS A 185 -5.15 15.94 -0.94
C CYS A 185 -5.52 17.23 -0.16
N LYS A 186 -6.41 17.12 0.83
CA LYS A 186 -6.87 18.27 1.62
C LYS A 186 -5.72 19.05 2.28
N LEU A 187 -4.69 18.32 2.74
CA LEU A 187 -3.51 18.89 3.35
C LEU A 187 -2.70 19.77 2.38
N GLN A 188 -2.66 19.43 1.09
CA GLN A 188 -1.98 20.26 0.10
C GLN A 188 -2.63 21.66 0.06
N GLY A 189 -3.94 21.72 -0.14
CA GLY A 189 -4.66 23.00 -0.20
C GLY A 189 -4.51 23.81 1.09
N ALA A 190 -4.66 23.15 2.25
CA ALA A 190 -4.51 23.81 3.55
C ALA A 190 -3.10 24.40 3.79
N LEU A 191 -2.05 23.76 3.26
CA LEU A 191 -0.68 24.26 3.37
C LEU A 191 -0.41 25.38 2.36
N GLU A 192 -0.91 25.27 1.14
CA GLU A 192 -0.81 26.32 0.11
C GLU A 192 -1.50 27.61 0.56
N GLU A 193 -2.69 27.52 1.17
CA GLU A 193 -3.39 28.65 1.81
C GLU A 193 -2.55 29.31 2.91
N ARG A 194 -1.70 28.53 3.60
CA ARG A 194 -0.76 28.99 4.62
C ARG A 194 0.59 29.42 4.04
N GLY A 195 0.66 29.59 2.72
CA GLY A 195 1.81 30.15 2.02
C GLY A 195 2.94 29.15 1.72
N TRP A 196 2.72 27.85 1.94
CA TRP A 196 3.68 26.83 1.50
C TRP A 196 3.91 26.91 0.00
N LYS A 197 5.16 26.68 -0.42
CA LYS A 197 5.61 26.92 -1.80
C LYS A 197 5.96 25.62 -2.49
N PHE A 198 5.60 25.54 -3.77
CA PHE A 198 5.95 24.44 -4.65
C PHE A 198 7.47 24.31 -4.82
N VAL A 199 8.00 23.08 -4.76
CA VAL A 199 9.43 22.80 -4.98
C VAL A 199 9.64 21.93 -6.22
N THR A 200 8.95 20.80 -6.29
CA THR A 200 8.99 19.83 -7.39
C THR A 200 7.78 18.91 -7.28
N ASP A 201 7.55 18.10 -8.31
CA ASP A 201 6.46 17.14 -8.34
C ASP A 201 6.79 15.86 -9.12
N ASP A 202 5.90 14.89 -8.97
CA ASP A 202 5.70 13.78 -9.88
C ASP A 202 4.22 13.81 -10.31
N PRO A 203 3.74 12.98 -11.26
CA PRO A 203 2.35 13.05 -11.73
C PRO A 203 1.31 13.07 -10.59
N ASP A 204 1.45 12.17 -9.62
CA ASP A 204 0.51 12.00 -8.50
C ASP A 204 0.99 12.66 -7.18
N TRP A 205 2.14 13.32 -7.19
CA TRP A 205 2.81 13.78 -5.97
C TRP A 205 3.29 15.21 -6.08
N VAL A 206 3.29 15.92 -4.96
CA VAL A 206 3.85 17.26 -4.88
C VAL A 206 4.73 17.39 -3.65
N LEU A 207 5.86 18.06 -3.83
CA LEU A 207 6.73 18.47 -2.74
C LEU A 207 6.55 19.97 -2.50
N LEU A 208 6.07 20.31 -1.31
CA LEU A 208 5.93 21.69 -0.85
C LEU A 208 7.00 22.01 0.21
N ALA A 209 7.36 23.28 0.33
CA ALA A 209 8.29 23.80 1.32
C ALA A 209 7.61 24.84 2.21
N ASP A 210 7.98 24.84 3.49
CA ASP A 210 7.60 25.87 4.46
C ASP A 210 8.10 27.24 3.95
N PRO A 211 7.28 28.31 4.03
CA PRO A 211 7.64 29.62 3.49
C PRO A 211 8.91 30.21 4.11
N ARG A 212 9.28 29.83 5.34
CA ARG A 212 10.51 30.28 6.01
C ARG A 212 11.74 29.50 5.53
N PHE A 213 11.54 28.28 5.06
CA PHE A 213 12.61 27.43 4.53
C PHE A 213 12.80 27.62 3.02
N TYR A 214 11.73 27.89 2.27
CA TYR A 214 11.76 28.00 0.81
C TYR A 214 12.86 28.94 0.26
N PRO A 215 13.14 30.12 0.83
CA PRO A 215 14.21 31.01 0.35
C PRO A 215 15.61 30.37 0.43
N GLN A 216 15.81 29.40 1.33
CA GLN A 216 17.09 28.72 1.55
C GLN A 216 17.33 27.60 0.53
N ILE A 217 16.30 27.17 -0.20
CA ILE A 217 16.43 26.15 -1.24
C ILE A 217 17.15 26.78 -2.44
N PRO A 218 18.27 26.22 -2.93
CA PRO A 218 18.97 26.72 -4.11
C PRO A 218 18.05 26.82 -5.33
N ALA A 219 18.18 27.87 -6.14
CA ALA A 219 17.29 28.10 -7.29
C ALA A 219 17.28 26.91 -8.28
N HIS A 220 18.42 26.25 -8.52
CA HIS A 220 18.52 25.08 -9.38
C HIS A 220 17.79 23.84 -8.85
N MET A 221 17.48 23.80 -7.54
CA MET A 221 16.68 22.75 -6.91
C MET A 221 15.18 23.04 -6.93
N ARG A 222 14.76 24.26 -7.30
CA ARG A 222 13.35 24.62 -7.48
C ARG A 222 12.98 24.31 -8.92
N GLN A 223 12.30 23.18 -9.13
CA GLN A 223 11.97 22.71 -10.48
C GLN A 223 10.64 23.29 -10.93
N SER A 224 10.40 23.35 -12.24
CA SER A 224 9.07 23.65 -12.77
C SER A 224 8.14 22.43 -12.60
N PRO A 225 6.81 22.66 -12.49
CA PRO A 225 5.83 21.58 -12.47
C PRO A 225 5.92 20.70 -13.72
N VAL A 226 5.66 19.39 -13.60
CA VAL A 226 5.52 18.51 -14.78
C VAL A 226 4.35 19.02 -15.63
N PRO A 227 4.55 19.25 -16.95
CA PRO A 227 3.45 19.57 -17.86
C PRO A 227 2.41 18.45 -17.87
N ARG A 228 1.14 18.83 -17.96
CA ARG A 228 0.01 17.89 -17.97
C ARG A 228 -0.29 17.38 -19.37
#